data_AF-A0A920RHD4-F1
#
_entry.id   AF-A0A920RHD4-F1
#
_cell.length_a   1.000
_cell.length_b   1.000
_cell.length_c   1.000
_cell.angle_alpha   90.00
_cell.angle_beta   90.00
_cell.angle_gamma   90.00
#
_symmetry.space_group_name_H-M   'P 1'
#
loop_
_entity.id
_entity.type
_entity.pdbx_description
1 polymer ?
#
loop_
_entity_poly.entity_id
_entity_poly.type
_entity_poly.pdbx_seq_one_letter_code
_entity_poly.pdbx_strand_id
1 'polypeptide(L)'
;MPLQRRVPKRGFRSLTRRRVAEVRLHELGQLENSDVDLSALKAAGIVNRNTIRAKVIASGKIERVVVLRGISATKGAREAIEQAGGRVES
;
A
#
# COMPACT_ATOMS: atom_id res chain seq x y z
N MET A 1 33.57 20.53 -16.94
CA MET A 1 32.32 20.88 -16.24
C MET A 1 31.75 19.66 -15.52
N PRO A 2 31.33 19.77 -14.26
CA PRO A 2 30.67 18.69 -13.51
C PRO A 2 29.36 18.24 -14.16
N LEU A 3 29.04 16.95 -14.13
CA LEU A 3 27.87 16.35 -14.79
C LEU A 3 26.55 17.02 -14.37
N GLN A 4 26.38 17.32 -13.08
CA GLN A 4 25.19 18.00 -12.53
C GLN A 4 24.89 19.38 -13.16
N ARG A 5 25.89 20.03 -13.76
CA ARG A 5 25.74 21.32 -14.49
C ARG A 5 25.60 21.14 -16.00
N ARG A 6 25.93 19.95 -16.53
CA ARG A 6 25.84 19.62 -17.97
C ARG A 6 24.44 19.12 -18.34
N VAL A 7 23.76 18.41 -17.44
CA VAL A 7 22.39 17.94 -17.67
C VAL A 7 21.35 18.98 -17.27
N PRO A 8 20.25 19.15 -18.04
CA PRO A 8 19.19 20.08 -17.67
C PRO A 8 18.38 19.56 -16.49
N LYS A 9 17.83 20.46 -15.68
CA LYS A 9 16.86 20.11 -14.64
C LYS A 9 15.61 19.53 -15.29
N ARG A 10 15.11 18.43 -14.75
CA ARG A 10 13.91 17.71 -15.22
C ARG A 10 13.09 17.24 -14.03
N GLY A 11 11.77 17.18 -14.23
CA GLY A 11 10.82 16.72 -13.23
C GLY A 11 10.30 17.81 -12.29
N PHE A 12 9.32 17.42 -11.48
CA PHE A 12 8.73 18.24 -10.42
C PHE A 12 8.40 17.35 -9.23
N ARG A 13 8.19 17.96 -8.06
CA ARG A 13 7.83 17.22 -6.85
C ARG A 13 6.32 17.33 -6.60
N SER A 14 5.62 16.20 -6.68
CA SER A 14 4.19 16.14 -6.35
C SER A 14 3.95 16.41 -4.85
N LEU A 15 2.94 17.24 -4.55
CA LEU A 15 2.48 17.57 -3.19
C LEU A 15 1.76 16.38 -2.54
N THR A 16 1.08 15.55 -3.34
CA THR A 16 0.26 14.44 -2.85
C THR A 16 1.07 13.18 -2.57
N ARG A 17 2.25 13.02 -3.19
CA ARG A 17 3.09 11.82 -3.08
C ARG A 17 3.40 11.41 -1.64
N ARG A 18 3.57 12.37 -0.73
CA ARG A 18 3.85 12.10 0.69
C ARG A 18 2.65 11.57 1.49
N ARG A 19 1.44 11.68 0.95
CA ARG A 19 0.18 11.30 1.60
C ARG A 19 -0.40 9.99 1.03
N VAL A 20 0.31 9.33 0.12
CA VAL A 20 -0.07 8.05 -0.48
C VAL A 20 0.94 7.00 -0.02
N ALA A 21 0.46 5.89 0.53
CA ALA A 21 1.31 4.81 1.03
C ALA A 21 1.20 3.52 0.21
N GLU A 22 2.38 2.93 0.02
CA GLU A 22 2.64 1.53 -0.37
C GLU A 22 2.21 0.56 0.74
N VAL A 23 1.39 -0.48 0.52
CA VAL A 23 1.21 -1.57 1.50
C VAL A 23 1.46 -2.92 0.83
N ARG A 24 2.22 -3.80 1.49
CA ARG A 24 2.61 -5.11 0.95
C ARG A 24 1.79 -6.25 1.54
N LEU A 25 1.71 -7.38 0.84
CA LEU A 25 0.91 -8.53 1.25
C LEU A 25 1.42 -9.18 2.54
N HIS A 26 2.74 -9.20 2.77
CA HIS A 26 3.29 -9.74 4.02
C HIS A 26 3.03 -8.85 5.24
N GLU A 27 2.93 -7.53 5.05
CA GLU A 27 2.59 -6.57 6.12
C GLU A 27 1.14 -6.79 6.57
N LEU A 28 0.24 -7.19 5.65
CA LEU A 28 -1.13 -7.58 6.00
C LEU A 28 -1.19 -8.85 6.84
N GLY A 29 -0.25 -9.78 6.66
CA GLY A 29 -0.16 -10.99 7.48
C GLY A 29 0.22 -10.75 8.94
N GLN A 30 0.87 -9.61 9.24
CA GLN A 30 1.21 -9.21 10.60
C GLN A 30 0.04 -8.58 11.37
N LEU A 31 -1.05 -8.26 10.67
CA LEU A 31 -2.23 -7.70 11.30
C LEU A 31 -3.03 -8.80 11.99
N GLU A 32 -3.39 -8.56 13.25
CA GLU A 32 -4.27 -9.46 14.01
C GLU A 32 -5.73 -9.32 13.59
N ASN A 33 -6.11 -8.19 12.99
CA ASN A 33 -7.46 -7.92 12.55
C ASN A 33 -7.70 -8.46 11.13
N SER A 34 -8.82 -9.14 10.94
CA SER A 34 -9.26 -9.65 9.63
C SER A 34 -9.81 -8.53 8.73
N ASP A 35 -10.33 -7.46 9.34
CA ASP A 35 -10.77 -6.24 8.64
C ASP A 35 -9.61 -5.23 8.57
N VAL A 36 -9.20 -4.89 7.34
CA VAL A 36 -8.09 -3.97 7.09
C VAL A 36 -8.61 -2.66 6.53
N ASP A 37 -8.66 -1.68 7.44
CA ASP A 37 -8.96 -0.27 7.19
C ASP A 37 -7.68 0.60 7.25
N LEU A 38 -7.77 1.83 6.75
CA LEU A 38 -6.70 2.83 6.90
C LEU A 38 -6.36 3.13 8.38
N SER A 39 -7.34 3.05 9.28
CA SER A 39 -7.13 3.21 10.72
C SER A 39 -6.32 2.04 11.30
N ALA A 40 -6.66 0.80 10.92
CA ALA A 40 -5.95 -0.40 11.35
C ALA A 40 -4.48 -0.38 10.88
N LEU A 41 -4.23 0.00 9.63
CA LEU A 41 -2.88 0.13 9.09
C LEU A 41 -2.04 1.21 9.79
N LYS A 42 -2.68 2.29 10.26
CA LYS A 42 -2.01 3.33 11.06
C LYS A 42 -1.74 2.86 12.49
N ALA A 43 -2.67 2.12 13.09
CA ALA A 43 -2.51 1.57 14.43
C ALA A 43 -1.35 0.56 14.49
N ALA A 44 -1.22 -0.27 13.45
CA ALA A 44 -0.12 -1.22 13.31
C ALA A 44 1.22 -0.58 12.92
N GLY A 45 1.27 0.73 12.66
CA GLY A 45 2.51 1.43 12.30
C GLY A 45 3.04 1.13 10.88
N ILE A 46 2.32 0.33 10.08
CA ILE A 46 2.68 0.01 8.69
C ILE A 46 2.60 1.26 7.82
N VAL A 47 1.60 2.11 8.08
CA VAL A 47 1.35 3.34 7.32
C VAL A 47 1.48 4.57 8.20
N ASN A 48 2.12 5.62 7.67
CA ASN A 48 2.24 6.91 8.35
C ASN A 48 0.87 7.50 8.74
N ARG A 49 0.82 8.19 9.90
CA ARG A 49 -0.41 8.84 10.41
C ARG A 49 -1.00 9.86 9.43
N ASN A 50 -0.14 10.55 8.68
CA ASN A 50 -0.51 11.58 7.70
C ASN A 50 -0.97 11.05 6.35
N THR A 51 -0.99 9.72 6.16
CA THR A 51 -1.44 9.10 4.91
C THR A 51 -2.94 9.23 4.76
N ILE A 52 -3.38 9.64 3.57
CA ILE A 52 -4.79 9.78 3.19
C ILE A 52 -5.25 8.60 2.34
N ARG A 53 -4.37 8.02 1.51
CA ARG A 53 -4.70 6.89 0.64
C ARG A 53 -3.63 5.80 0.72
N ALA A 54 -4.04 4.55 0.71
CA ALA A 54 -3.15 3.40 0.62
C ALA A 54 -3.44 2.58 -0.63
N LYS A 55 -2.41 1.93 -1.18
CA LYS A 55 -2.54 0.98 -2.27
C LYS A 55 -1.84 -0.33 -1.92
N VAL A 56 -2.56 -1.44 -2.01
CA VAL A 56 -1.98 -2.78 -1.79
C VAL A 56 -1.29 -3.26 -3.06
N ILE A 57 -0.04 -3.68 -2.91
CA ILE A 57 0.82 -4.19 -3.98
C ILE A 57 1.11 -5.67 -3.75
N ALA A 58 1.12 -6.44 -4.84
CA ALA A 58 1.53 -7.84 -4.86
C ALA A 58 3.03 -7.97 -4.56
N SER A 59 3.37 -8.06 -3.28
CA SER A 59 4.73 -8.27 -2.81
C SER A 59 4.71 -9.11 -1.54
N GLY A 60 5.15 -10.36 -1.67
CA GLY A 60 5.07 -11.38 -0.62
C GLY A 60 3.90 -12.35 -0.83
N LYS A 61 3.66 -13.18 0.18
CA LYS A 61 2.55 -14.15 0.23
C LYS A 61 1.60 -13.79 1.36
N ILE A 62 0.34 -14.17 1.21
CA ILE A 62 -0.68 -14.04 2.25
C ILE A 62 -1.40 -15.38 2.36
N GLU A 63 -1.44 -15.94 3.56
CA GLU A 63 -2.11 -17.22 3.85
C GLU A 63 -3.38 -17.01 4.69
N ARG A 64 -3.63 -15.76 5.09
CA ARG A 64 -4.72 -15.37 5.96
C ARG A 64 -5.87 -14.74 5.16
N VAL A 65 -7.10 -15.04 5.58
CA VAL A 65 -8.31 -14.38 5.11
C VAL A 65 -8.31 -12.92 5.57
N VAL A 66 -8.28 -11.99 4.61
CA VAL A 66 -8.28 -10.54 4.86
C VAL A 66 -9.39 -9.87 4.07
N VAL A 67 -10.12 -8.97 4.72
CA VAL A 67 -11.12 -8.09 4.10
C VAL A 67 -10.54 -6.68 4.00
N LEU A 68 -10.26 -6.22 2.78
CA LEU A 68 -9.85 -4.82 2.54
C LEU A 68 -11.09 -3.94 2.42
N ARG A 69 -11.16 -2.85 3.19
CA ARG A 69 -12.25 -1.86 3.11
C ARG A 69 -11.73 -0.49 2.69
N GLY A 70 -12.24 0.05 1.59
CA GLY A 70 -11.92 1.40 1.11
C GLY A 70 -10.46 1.60 0.69
N ILE A 71 -9.72 0.51 0.43
CA ILE A 71 -8.32 0.52 0.01
C ILE A 71 -8.21 -0.03 -1.41
N SER A 72 -7.48 0.70 -2.25
CA SER A 72 -7.20 0.25 -3.62
C SER A 72 -6.17 -0.88 -3.62
N ALA A 73 -6.41 -1.92 -4.42
CA ALA A 73 -5.46 -3.03 -4.60
C ALA A 73 -5.05 -3.15 -6.07
N THR A 74 -3.79 -3.53 -6.34
CA THR A 74 -3.37 -3.88 -7.71
C THR A 74 -4.00 -5.19 -8.16
N LYS A 75 -4.05 -5.44 -9.47
CA LYS A 75 -4.65 -6.66 -10.04
C LYS A 75 -4.09 -7.94 -9.40
N GLY A 76 -2.76 -8.09 -9.37
CA GLY A 76 -2.13 -9.26 -8.74
C GLY A 76 -2.31 -9.34 -7.22
N ALA A 77 -2.53 -8.21 -6.55
CA ALA A 77 -2.82 -8.22 -5.11
C ALA A 77 -4.25 -8.69 -4.82
N ARG A 78 -5.22 -8.29 -5.67
CA ARG A 78 -6.61 -8.78 -5.57
C ARG A 78 -6.66 -10.29 -5.76
N GLU A 79 -6.01 -10.78 -6.81
CA GLU A 79 -5.94 -12.22 -7.11
C GLU A 79 -5.33 -13.01 -5.93
N ALA A 80 -4.23 -12.51 -5.34
CA ALA A 80 -3.61 -13.16 -4.18
C ALA A 80 -4.50 -13.15 -2.93
N ILE A 81 -5.27 -12.08 -2.71
CA ILE A 81 -6.20 -11.96 -1.57
C ILE A 81 -7.42 -12.87 -1.76
N GLU A 82 -7.96 -12.93 -2.98
CA GLU A 82 -9.07 -13.83 -3.32
C GLU A 82 -8.66 -15.31 -3.22
N GLN A 83 -7.44 -15.66 -3.64
CA GLN A 83 -6.88 -17.02 -3.45
C GLN A 83 -6.75 -17.39 -1.97
N ALA A 84 -6.45 -16.43 -1.10
CA ALA A 84 -6.43 -16.62 0.35
C ALA A 84 -7.84 -16.60 0.99
N GLY A 85 -8.91 -16.51 0.19
CA GLY A 85 -10.30 -16.48 0.65
C GLY A 85 -10.77 -15.11 1.17
N GLY A 86 -9.98 -14.06 0.96
CA GLY A 86 -10.30 -12.68 1.35
C GLY A 86 -11.25 -11.97 0.39
N ARG A 87 -11.64 -10.74 0.75
CA ARG A 87 -12.52 -9.88 -0.06
C ARG A 87 -11.97 -8.47 -0.17
N VAL A 88 -12.22 -7.83 -1.30
CA VAL A 88 -11.87 -6.42 -1.53
C VAL A 88 -13.15 -5.63 -1.71
N GLU A 89 -13.56 -4.91 -0.66
CA GLU A 89 -14.68 -3.98 -0.67
C GLU A 89 -14.13 -2.60 -1.05
N SER A 90 -14.33 -2.25 -2.32
CA SER A 90 -13.82 -1.01 -2.94
C SER A 90 -14.62 0.22 -2.54
#